data_AF-A0AAW1VEF5-F1
#
_entry.id   AF-A0AAW1VEF5-F1
#
_cell.length_a   1.000
_cell.length_b   1.000
_cell.length_c   1.000
_cell.angle_alpha   90.00
_cell.angle_beta   90.00
_cell.angle_gamma   90.00
#
_symmetry.space_group_name_H-M   'P 1'
#
loop_
_entity.id
_entity.type
_entity.pdbx_description
1 polymer ?
#
loop_
_entity_poly.entity_id
_entity_poly.type
_entity_poly.pdbx_seq_one_letter_code
_entity_poly.pdbx_strand_id
1 'polypeptide(L)'
;MDLQDLNFIGNDPGAAKHGNFINYYKFHTPDERIKLLPKTVWPDPCYCLDIGCNSGDMTMAFSTFLNECSSSNEILGIDIDPVLIERAKENCSSKKINFECINIMNSNDLEIIQKYLSKKKITKFNVVTCFSITMWIHLNNGDSGLRTFLQRISEFGEVLIIEPQPWKCYKTAVKRMRRANFEFPHFNTLTFRGNIEIDIENILTNEFRKKKIFETQNNNWGRKLLFFQ
;
A
#
# COMPACT_ATOMS: atom_id res chain seq x y z
N MET A 1 12.72 3.70 13.16
CA MET A 1 12.34 5.01 12.56
C MET A 1 12.18 6.00 13.68
N ASP A 2 12.55 7.27 13.49
CA ASP A 2 12.24 8.31 14.46
C ASP A 2 10.74 8.60 14.41
N LEU A 3 10.03 8.52 15.55
CA LEU A 3 8.60 8.82 15.61
C LEU A 3 8.28 10.27 15.20
N GLN A 4 9.26 11.18 15.29
CA GLN A 4 9.09 12.55 14.81
C GLN A 4 8.86 12.63 13.29
N ASP A 5 9.36 11.67 12.51
CA ASP A 5 9.16 11.62 11.05
C ASP A 5 7.70 11.33 10.65
N LEU A 6 6.88 10.84 11.59
CA LEU A 6 5.48 10.53 11.38
C LEU A 6 4.57 11.73 11.67
N ASN A 7 5.07 12.76 12.36
CA ASN A 7 4.30 13.96 12.62
C ASN A 7 4.11 14.79 11.35
N PHE A 8 3.03 15.56 11.31
CA PHE A 8 2.88 16.61 10.30
C PHE A 8 3.99 17.63 10.45
N ILE A 9 4.50 18.11 9.32
CA ILE A 9 5.57 19.10 9.31
C ILE A 9 4.95 20.49 9.44
N GLY A 10 5.30 21.16 10.54
CA GLY A 10 4.66 22.43 10.92
C GLY A 10 3.20 22.22 11.34
N ASN A 11 2.36 23.21 11.04
CA ASN A 11 0.92 23.19 11.39
C ASN A 11 0.01 22.74 10.23
N ASP A 12 0.56 22.20 9.14
CA ASP A 12 -0.21 21.77 7.96
C ASP A 12 -0.51 20.27 8.04
N PRO A 13 -1.77 19.84 8.29
CA PRO A 13 -2.15 18.41 8.31
C PRO A 13 -2.00 17.72 6.95
N GLY A 14 -1.76 18.49 5.87
CA GLY A 14 -1.37 17.97 4.57
C GLY A 14 0.14 17.70 4.45
N ALA A 15 1.00 18.24 5.32
CA ALA A 15 2.45 18.07 5.20
C ALA A 15 2.93 16.78 5.89
N ALA A 16 2.50 15.61 5.39
CA ALA A 16 2.93 14.31 5.89
C ALA A 16 4.04 13.70 5.01
N LYS A 17 5.19 13.36 5.62
CA LYS A 17 6.34 12.75 4.95
C LYS A 17 6.02 11.37 4.36
N HIS A 18 5.29 10.55 5.10
CA HIS A 18 4.99 9.17 4.71
C HIS A 18 3.58 8.97 4.13
N GLY A 19 2.82 10.06 3.97
CA GLY A 19 1.45 9.98 3.46
C GLY A 19 0.42 9.44 4.45
N ASN A 20 0.79 9.37 5.73
CA ASN A 20 -0.01 8.94 6.88
C ASN A 20 -1.10 9.97 7.25
N PHE A 21 -1.95 10.34 6.28
CA PHE A 21 -3.05 11.28 6.51
C PHE A 21 -4.17 10.63 7.32
N ILE A 22 -4.45 11.21 8.48
CA ILE A 22 -5.55 10.79 9.39
C ILE A 22 -6.91 10.72 8.69
N ASN A 23 -7.18 11.61 7.74
CA ASN A 23 -8.49 11.74 7.09
C ASN A 23 -8.46 11.26 5.63
N TYR A 24 -7.55 10.35 5.26
CA TYR A 24 -7.37 9.92 3.86
C TYR A 24 -8.70 9.45 3.23
N TYR A 25 -9.42 8.56 3.91
CA TYR A 25 -10.65 7.94 3.42
C TYR A 25 -11.90 8.83 3.48
N LYS A 26 -11.84 10.00 4.15
CA LYS A 26 -12.90 11.02 4.04
C LYS A 26 -12.94 11.65 2.64
N PHE A 27 -11.80 11.70 1.95
CA PHE A 27 -11.68 12.27 0.60
C PHE A 27 -11.51 11.20 -0.48
N HIS A 28 -11.04 10.00 -0.09
CA HIS A 28 -10.75 8.90 -1.01
C HIS A 28 -11.48 7.62 -0.60
N THR A 29 -12.81 7.61 -0.67
CA THR A 29 -13.64 6.52 -0.16
C THR A 29 -13.24 5.16 -0.74
N PRO A 30 -13.34 4.06 0.04
CA PRO A 30 -13.04 2.71 -0.44
C PRO A 30 -13.86 2.28 -1.67
N ASP A 31 -15.12 2.70 -1.76
CA ASP A 31 -16.09 2.27 -2.79
C ASP A 31 -15.59 2.48 -4.22
N GLU A 32 -14.85 3.56 -4.47
CA GLU A 32 -14.27 3.86 -5.78
C GLU A 32 -13.29 2.78 -6.26
N ARG A 33 -12.62 2.09 -5.32
CA ARG A 33 -11.72 0.98 -5.61
C ARG A 33 -12.47 -0.35 -5.62
N ILE A 34 -13.34 -0.58 -4.63
CA ILE A 34 -14.06 -1.85 -4.47
C ILE A 34 -14.91 -2.16 -5.70
N LYS A 35 -15.60 -1.16 -6.27
CA LYS A 35 -16.44 -1.35 -7.47
C LYS A 35 -15.67 -1.81 -8.72
N LEU A 36 -14.34 -1.63 -8.74
CA LEU A 36 -13.48 -2.00 -9.87
C LEU A 36 -12.90 -3.42 -9.72
N LEU A 37 -13.07 -4.05 -8.55
CA LEU A 37 -12.52 -5.36 -8.27
C LEU A 37 -13.34 -6.46 -8.96
N PRO A 38 -12.72 -7.36 -9.74
CA PRO A 38 -13.41 -8.50 -10.36
C PRO A 38 -13.89 -9.48 -9.29
N LYS A 39 -15.13 -10.02 -9.36
CA LYS A 39 -15.67 -10.90 -8.32
C LYS A 39 -15.20 -12.37 -8.37
N THR A 40 -14.66 -12.84 -9.49
CA THR A 40 -14.50 -14.28 -9.76
C THR A 40 -13.05 -14.78 -9.75
N VAL A 41 -12.09 -13.97 -9.31
CA VAL A 41 -10.64 -14.25 -9.46
C VAL A 41 -9.92 -14.45 -8.14
N TRP A 42 -10.64 -14.57 -7.03
CA TRP A 42 -10.06 -14.62 -5.69
C TRP A 42 -9.80 -16.06 -5.24
N PRO A 43 -8.62 -16.32 -4.64
CA PRO A 43 -8.34 -17.62 -4.03
C PRO A 43 -9.29 -17.94 -2.86
N ASP A 44 -9.50 -19.23 -2.60
CA ASP A 44 -10.40 -19.71 -1.54
C ASP A 44 -9.74 -20.85 -0.73
N PRO A 45 -9.41 -20.67 0.57
CA PRO A 45 -9.53 -19.43 1.34
C PRO A 45 -8.52 -18.36 0.88
N CYS A 46 -8.79 -17.08 1.22
CA CYS A 46 -7.98 -15.95 0.78
C CYS A 46 -7.19 -15.31 1.92
N TYR A 47 -5.86 -15.48 1.92
CA TYR A 47 -4.96 -14.77 2.84
C TYR A 47 -4.40 -13.51 2.17
N CYS A 48 -4.65 -12.35 2.78
CA CYS A 48 -4.26 -11.06 2.22
C CYS A 48 -3.29 -10.29 3.13
N LEU A 49 -2.35 -9.58 2.51
CA LEU A 49 -1.52 -8.56 3.15
C LEU A 49 -1.85 -7.19 2.54
N ASP A 50 -2.30 -6.24 3.36
CA ASP A 50 -2.60 -4.88 2.92
C ASP A 50 -1.56 -3.90 3.44
N ILE A 51 -0.77 -3.31 2.54
CA ILE A 51 0.38 -2.47 2.87
C ILE A 51 0.02 -0.99 2.73
N GLY A 52 0.20 -0.24 3.82
CA GLY A 52 -0.25 1.14 3.94
C GLY A 52 -1.75 1.21 4.25
N CYS A 53 -2.21 0.37 5.19
CA CYS A 53 -3.64 0.24 5.51
C CYS A 53 -4.26 1.51 6.11
N ASN A 54 -3.44 2.47 6.56
CA ASN A 54 -3.87 3.69 7.23
C ASN A 54 -4.80 3.33 8.41
N SER A 55 -5.95 4.00 8.58
CA SER A 55 -6.95 3.69 9.61
C SER A 55 -7.82 2.45 9.32
N GLY A 56 -7.46 1.63 8.32
CA GLY A 56 -8.09 0.34 8.05
C GLY A 56 -9.38 0.37 7.24
N ASP A 57 -9.88 1.54 6.82
CA ASP A 57 -11.17 1.67 6.12
C ASP A 57 -11.21 0.84 4.82
N MET A 58 -10.17 0.94 3.98
CA MET A 58 -10.08 0.13 2.77
C MET A 58 -9.89 -1.35 3.08
N THR A 59 -9.10 -1.69 4.10
CA THR A 59 -8.86 -3.08 4.52
C THR A 59 -10.18 -3.75 4.93
N MET A 60 -11.01 -3.06 5.71
CA MET A 60 -12.33 -3.55 6.12
C MET A 60 -13.30 -3.65 4.95
N ALA A 61 -13.34 -2.65 4.06
CA ALA A 61 -14.16 -2.69 2.85
C ALA A 61 -13.75 -3.86 1.93
N PHE A 62 -12.45 -4.11 1.80
CA PHE A 62 -11.91 -5.21 1.01
C PHE A 62 -12.23 -6.57 1.64
N SER A 63 -12.14 -6.72 2.97
CA SER A 63 -12.60 -7.94 3.66
C SER A 63 -14.08 -8.22 3.42
N THR A 64 -14.94 -7.19 3.49
CA THR A 64 -16.37 -7.32 3.17
C THR A 64 -16.59 -7.80 1.75
N PHE A 65 -15.89 -7.20 0.78
CA PHE A 65 -15.94 -7.64 -0.61
C PHE A 65 -15.46 -9.10 -0.80
N LEU A 66 -14.38 -9.50 -0.12
CA LEU A 66 -13.86 -10.88 -0.18
C LEU A 66 -14.82 -11.90 0.43
N ASN A 67 -15.63 -11.52 1.42
CA ASN A 67 -16.67 -12.42 1.97
C ASN A 67 -17.73 -12.79 0.92
N GLU A 68 -17.90 -11.98 -0.14
CA GLU A 68 -18.78 -12.33 -1.27
C GLU A 68 -18.09 -13.24 -2.30
N CYS A 69 -16.77 -13.33 -2.27
CA CYS A 69 -15.97 -13.93 -3.34
C CYS A 69 -15.20 -15.20 -2.93
N SER A 70 -15.05 -15.46 -1.63
CA SER A 70 -14.29 -16.57 -1.06
C SER A 70 -14.99 -17.12 0.19
N SER A 71 -14.90 -18.43 0.44
CA SER A 71 -15.48 -19.05 1.64
C SER A 71 -14.89 -18.52 2.94
N SER A 72 -13.64 -18.04 2.91
CA SER A 72 -13.02 -17.33 4.02
C SER A 72 -11.94 -16.36 3.53
N ASN A 73 -11.77 -15.27 4.26
CA ASN A 73 -10.60 -14.39 4.12
C ASN A 73 -9.99 -14.07 5.48
N GLU A 74 -8.68 -13.90 5.50
CA GLU A 74 -7.94 -13.37 6.64
C GLU A 74 -6.95 -12.32 6.13
N ILE A 75 -6.93 -11.15 6.77
CA ILE A 75 -6.14 -10.00 6.29
C ILE A 75 -5.18 -9.54 7.37
N LEU A 76 -3.91 -9.35 7.00
CA LEU A 76 -2.95 -8.58 7.77
C LEU A 76 -2.84 -7.17 7.15
N GLY A 77 -3.39 -6.16 7.82
CA GLY A 77 -3.18 -4.75 7.48
C GLY A 77 -1.94 -4.21 8.18
N ILE A 78 -1.06 -3.56 7.44
CA ILE A 78 0.16 -2.95 7.99
C ILE A 78 0.26 -1.49 7.62
N ASP A 79 0.72 -0.69 8.57
CA ASP A 79 1.04 0.72 8.36
C ASP A 79 2.26 1.08 9.22
N ILE A 80 2.90 2.18 8.87
CA ILE A 80 4.10 2.67 9.53
C ILE A 80 3.76 3.53 10.76
N ASP A 81 2.54 4.05 10.81
CA ASP A 81 2.07 4.95 11.85
C ASP A 81 1.31 4.19 12.95
N PRO A 82 1.84 4.12 14.18
CA PRO A 82 1.21 3.39 15.27
C PRO A 82 -0.14 4.00 15.66
N VAL A 83 -0.35 5.32 15.52
CA VAL A 83 -1.62 5.98 15.84
C VAL A 83 -2.71 5.58 14.84
N LEU A 84 -2.35 5.44 13.56
CA LEU A 84 -3.28 4.94 12.55
C LEU A 84 -3.62 3.46 12.78
N ILE A 85 -2.64 2.65 13.19
CA ILE A 85 -2.85 1.24 13.53
C ILE A 85 -3.74 1.09 14.76
N GLU A 86 -3.56 1.89 15.81
CA GLU A 86 -4.45 1.89 16.96
C GLU A 86 -5.89 2.22 16.55
N ARG A 87 -6.09 3.24 15.72
CA ARG A 87 -7.42 3.56 15.18
C ARG A 87 -8.00 2.46 14.32
N ALA A 88 -7.19 1.81 13.49
CA ALA A 88 -7.62 0.67 12.70
C ALA A 88 -8.10 -0.49 13.59
N LYS A 89 -7.40 -0.75 14.71
CA LYS A 89 -7.81 -1.74 15.71
C LYS A 89 -9.10 -1.36 16.42
N GLU A 90 -9.25 -0.09 16.82
CA GLU A 90 -10.47 0.42 17.47
C GLU A 90 -11.70 0.35 16.57
N ASN A 91 -11.53 0.65 15.28
CA ASN A 91 -12.62 0.67 14.31
C ASN A 91 -13.00 -0.73 13.78
N CYS A 92 -12.14 -1.74 13.96
CA CYS A 92 -12.34 -3.06 13.40
C CYS A 92 -12.85 -4.08 14.43
N SER A 93 -14.07 -4.54 14.24
CA SER A 93 -14.68 -5.60 15.06
C SER A 93 -14.36 -7.03 14.57
N SER A 94 -13.84 -7.18 13.34
CA SER A 94 -13.58 -8.49 12.74
C SER A 94 -12.33 -9.14 13.33
N LYS A 95 -12.46 -10.38 13.82
CA LYS A 95 -11.33 -11.21 14.28
C LYS A 95 -10.49 -11.78 13.13
N LYS A 96 -10.96 -11.65 11.88
CA LYS A 96 -10.26 -12.11 10.67
C LYS A 96 -9.29 -11.07 10.12
N ILE A 97 -9.28 -9.86 10.67
CA ILE A 97 -8.38 -8.78 10.29
C ILE A 97 -7.43 -8.51 11.46
N ASN A 98 -6.13 -8.55 11.19
CA ASN A 98 -5.07 -8.19 12.12
C ASN A 98 -4.41 -6.90 11.62
N PHE A 99 -4.15 -5.95 12.51
CA PHE A 99 -3.41 -4.73 12.19
C PHE A 99 -2.09 -4.70 12.95
N GLU A 100 -0.99 -4.40 12.27
CA GLU A 100 0.32 -4.30 12.90
C GLU A 100 1.09 -3.07 12.40
N CYS A 101 1.81 -2.42 13.33
CA CYS A 101 2.67 -1.30 13.01
C CYS A 101 4.00 -1.82 12.47
N ILE A 102 4.21 -1.77 11.16
CA ILE A 102 5.36 -2.35 10.46
C ILE A 102 5.84 -1.39 9.39
N ASN A 103 7.12 -1.02 9.43
CA ASN A 103 7.77 -0.40 8.30
C ASN A 103 8.20 -1.48 7.29
N ILE A 104 7.48 -1.62 6.18
CA ILE A 104 7.80 -2.57 5.10
C ILE A 104 9.20 -2.36 4.51
N MET A 105 9.82 -1.19 4.68
CA MET A 105 11.19 -0.88 4.23
C MET A 105 12.27 -1.28 5.26
N ASN A 106 11.90 -1.57 6.51
CA ASN A 106 12.84 -2.05 7.54
C ASN A 106 12.89 -3.58 7.57
N SER A 107 14.07 -4.16 7.32
CA SER A 107 14.25 -5.62 7.29
C SER A 107 13.95 -6.30 8.62
N ASN A 108 14.18 -5.64 9.76
CA ASN A 108 13.92 -6.22 11.08
C ASN A 108 12.41 -6.38 11.33
N ASP A 109 11.59 -5.45 10.83
CA ASP A 109 10.15 -5.47 11.06
C ASP A 109 9.46 -6.58 10.23
N LEU A 110 10.13 -7.08 9.19
CA LEU A 110 9.62 -8.18 8.35
C LEU A 110 9.46 -9.50 9.12
N GLU A 111 10.16 -9.67 10.25
CA GLU A 111 10.00 -10.83 11.12
C GLU A 111 8.55 -10.95 11.63
N ILE A 112 7.85 -9.84 11.80
CA ILE A 112 6.44 -9.83 12.25
C ILE A 112 5.54 -10.44 11.16
N ILE A 113 5.78 -10.13 9.89
CA ILE A 113 5.07 -10.72 8.75
C ILE A 113 5.36 -12.22 8.68
N GLN A 114 6.63 -12.62 8.85
CA GLN A 114 7.01 -14.04 8.84
C GLN A 114 6.38 -14.84 10.00
N LYS A 115 6.28 -14.23 11.19
CA LYS A 115 5.56 -14.80 12.34
C LYS A 115 4.07 -14.97 12.03
N TYR A 116 3.45 -14.01 11.35
CA TYR A 116 2.06 -14.13 10.91
C TYR A 116 1.87 -15.30 9.94
N LEU A 117 2.69 -15.38 8.89
CA LEU A 117 2.67 -16.49 7.90
C LEU A 117 2.80 -17.85 8.59
N SER A 118 3.78 -17.97 9.49
CA SER A 118 4.03 -19.19 10.29
C SER A 118 2.82 -19.56 11.17
N LYS A 119 2.21 -18.58 11.84
CA LYS A 119 1.02 -18.78 12.67
C LYS A 119 -0.19 -19.26 11.85
N LYS A 120 -0.33 -18.76 10.62
CA LYS A 120 -1.38 -19.18 9.68
C LYS A 120 -1.04 -20.46 8.91
N LYS A 121 0.19 -20.98 9.07
CA LYS A 121 0.70 -22.18 8.36
C LYS A 121 0.66 -22.01 6.83
N ILE A 122 0.94 -20.80 6.36
CA ILE A 122 1.08 -20.47 4.94
C ILE A 122 2.50 -19.96 4.67
N THR A 123 3.00 -20.14 3.45
CA THR A 123 4.35 -19.69 3.07
C THR A 123 4.34 -18.33 2.38
N LYS A 124 3.19 -17.95 1.80
CA LYS A 124 2.92 -16.66 1.16
C LYS A 124 1.46 -16.26 1.37
N PHE A 125 1.19 -14.97 1.23
CA PHE A 125 -0.17 -14.47 1.05
C PHE A 125 -0.64 -14.78 -0.37
N ASN A 126 -1.93 -15.08 -0.51
CA ASN A 126 -2.56 -15.22 -1.81
C ASN A 126 -2.59 -13.87 -2.55
N VAL A 127 -2.85 -12.80 -1.81
CA VAL A 127 -2.95 -11.44 -2.37
C VAL A 127 -2.15 -10.46 -1.51
N VAL A 128 -1.37 -9.59 -2.14
CA VAL A 128 -0.77 -8.41 -1.51
C VAL A 128 -1.35 -7.16 -2.16
N THR A 129 -1.98 -6.30 -1.37
CA THR A 129 -2.54 -5.02 -1.84
C THR A 129 -1.62 -3.85 -1.46
N CYS A 130 -1.48 -2.92 -2.39
CA CYS A 130 -0.67 -1.71 -2.28
C CYS A 130 -1.47 -0.52 -2.81
N PHE A 131 -2.47 -0.07 -2.05
CA PHE A 131 -3.33 1.04 -2.47
C PHE A 131 -2.68 2.39 -2.17
N SER A 132 -2.28 3.13 -3.22
CA SER A 132 -1.78 4.49 -3.08
C SER A 132 -0.61 4.65 -2.09
N ILE A 133 0.33 3.70 -2.07
CA ILE A 133 1.51 3.75 -1.19
C ILE A 133 2.85 3.89 -1.95
N THR A 134 2.90 3.47 -3.21
CA THR A 134 4.14 3.41 -4.01
C THR A 134 4.84 4.77 -4.13
N MET A 135 4.08 5.86 -4.26
CA MET A 135 4.64 7.21 -4.29
C MET A 135 5.39 7.57 -3.02
N TRP A 136 4.85 7.24 -1.85
CA TRP A 136 5.45 7.58 -0.56
C TRP A 136 6.71 6.78 -0.31
N ILE A 137 6.71 5.50 -0.68
CA ILE A 137 7.92 4.67 -0.68
C ILE A 137 8.98 5.29 -1.58
N HIS A 138 8.61 5.64 -2.81
CA HIS A 138 9.51 6.15 -3.83
C HIS A 138 10.14 7.51 -3.44
N LEU A 139 9.33 8.45 -2.93
CA LEU A 139 9.82 9.77 -2.48
C LEU A 139 10.80 9.68 -1.30
N ASN A 140 10.59 8.73 -0.39
CA ASN A 140 11.38 8.60 0.84
C ASN A 140 12.59 7.67 0.70
N ASN A 141 12.62 6.79 -0.30
CA ASN A 141 13.68 5.77 -0.42
C ASN A 141 14.32 5.71 -1.83
N GLY A 142 13.91 6.58 -2.75
CA GLY A 142 14.45 6.66 -4.11
C GLY A 142 14.05 5.48 -5.01
N ASP A 143 14.60 5.48 -6.22
CA ASP A 143 14.36 4.44 -7.23
C ASP A 143 14.73 3.04 -6.68
N SER A 144 15.85 2.94 -5.96
CA SER A 144 16.30 1.70 -5.30
C SER A 144 15.31 1.24 -4.23
N GLY A 145 14.74 2.17 -3.47
CA GLY A 145 13.72 1.86 -2.48
C GLY A 145 12.43 1.35 -3.10
N LEU A 146 11.98 1.94 -4.22
CA LEU A 146 10.83 1.44 -4.96
C LEU A 146 11.09 0.02 -5.48
N ARG A 147 12.28 -0.24 -6.04
CA ARG A 147 12.68 -1.60 -6.48
C ARG A 147 12.68 -2.61 -5.33
N THR A 148 13.31 -2.28 -4.20
CA THR A 148 13.34 -3.12 -3.00
C THR A 148 11.93 -3.41 -2.48
N PHE A 149 11.05 -2.41 -2.48
CA PHE A 149 9.65 -2.59 -2.09
C PHE A 149 8.92 -3.57 -3.03
N LEU A 150 9.04 -3.38 -4.35
CA LEU A 150 8.43 -4.26 -5.35
C LEU A 150 8.97 -5.69 -5.27
N GLN A 151 10.26 -5.87 -4.95
CA GLN A 151 10.85 -7.17 -4.68
C GLN A 151 10.19 -7.82 -3.46
N ARG A 152 10.12 -7.11 -2.32
CA ARG A 152 9.55 -7.64 -1.07
C ARG A 152 8.10 -8.08 -1.24
N ILE A 153 7.26 -7.26 -1.86
CA ILE A 153 5.86 -7.65 -2.07
C ILE A 153 5.74 -8.87 -2.99
N SER A 154 6.63 -9.02 -3.97
CA SER A 154 6.71 -10.19 -4.86
C SER A 154 7.12 -11.48 -4.12
N GLU A 155 7.93 -11.33 -3.07
CA GLU A 155 8.33 -12.44 -2.19
C GLU A 155 7.18 -12.85 -1.27
N PHE A 156 6.41 -11.89 -0.73
CA PHE A 156 5.31 -12.15 0.19
C PHE A 156 4.01 -12.61 -0.47
N GLY A 157 3.76 -12.28 -1.74
CA GLY A 157 2.48 -12.49 -2.41
C GLY A 157 2.53 -13.37 -3.66
N GLU A 158 1.48 -14.16 -3.87
CA GLU A 158 1.20 -14.79 -5.16
C GLU A 158 0.72 -13.75 -6.17
N VAL A 159 -0.39 -13.05 -5.85
CA VAL A 159 -0.94 -11.96 -6.64
C VAL A 159 -0.64 -10.61 -5.99
N LEU A 160 -0.22 -9.63 -6.79
CA LEU A 160 0.00 -8.24 -6.36
C LEU A 160 -1.07 -7.36 -6.97
N ILE A 161 -1.69 -6.52 -6.14
CA ILE A 161 -2.65 -5.50 -6.57
C ILE A 161 -2.08 -4.13 -6.20
N ILE A 162 -1.69 -3.35 -7.20
CA ILE A 162 -0.97 -2.09 -7.00
C ILE A 162 -1.79 -0.94 -7.58
N GLU A 163 -2.04 0.09 -6.78
CA GLU A 163 -2.56 1.37 -7.25
C GLU A 163 -1.42 2.39 -7.28
N PRO A 164 -0.69 2.51 -8.40
CA PRO A 164 0.37 3.51 -8.53
C PRO A 164 -0.22 4.92 -8.57
N GLN A 165 0.38 5.86 -7.83
CA GLN A 165 0.01 7.27 -8.01
C GLN A 165 0.78 7.90 -9.17
N PRO A 166 0.11 8.65 -10.05
CA PRO A 166 0.76 9.27 -11.21
C PRO A 166 1.72 10.39 -10.79
N TRP A 167 2.67 10.75 -11.66
CA TRP A 167 3.69 11.78 -11.39
C TRP A 167 3.12 13.15 -11.01
N LYS A 168 1.89 13.48 -11.45
CA LYS A 168 1.19 14.69 -10.99
C LYS A 168 1.04 14.74 -9.45
N CYS A 169 0.81 13.59 -8.81
CA CYS A 169 0.68 13.48 -7.36
C CYS A 169 2.02 13.73 -6.65
N TYR A 170 3.15 13.27 -7.22
CA TYR A 170 4.50 13.55 -6.71
C TYR A 170 4.75 15.06 -6.64
N LYS A 171 4.50 15.77 -7.75
CA LYS A 171 4.68 17.22 -7.83
C LYS A 171 3.81 17.95 -6.80
N THR A 172 2.56 17.53 -6.62
CA THR A 172 1.66 18.12 -5.61
C THR A 172 2.17 17.88 -4.20
N ALA A 173 2.59 16.66 -3.86
CA ALA A 173 3.15 16.33 -2.55
C ALA A 173 4.41 17.15 -2.27
N VAL A 174 5.37 17.18 -3.20
CA VAL A 174 6.62 17.96 -3.07
C VAL A 174 6.34 19.45 -2.90
N LYS A 175 5.44 20.01 -3.71
CA LYS A 175 5.08 21.43 -3.61
C LYS A 175 4.50 21.77 -2.24
N ARG A 176 3.67 20.88 -1.68
CA ARG A 176 3.10 21.05 -0.34
C ARG A 176 4.18 20.94 0.74
N MET A 177 5.04 19.93 0.69
CA MET A 177 6.11 19.77 1.67
C MET A 177 7.11 20.95 1.65
N ARG A 178 7.44 21.47 0.45
CA ARG A 178 8.31 22.66 0.33
C ARG A 178 7.75 23.89 1.03
N ARG A 179 6.42 24.07 1.04
CA ARG A 179 5.78 25.18 1.79
C ARG A 179 5.90 25.01 3.30
N ALA A 180 6.05 23.77 3.76
CA ALA A 180 6.32 23.42 5.16
C ALA A 180 7.83 23.35 5.46
N ASN A 181 8.69 23.91 4.60
CA ASN A 181 10.16 23.87 4.71
C ASN A 181 10.74 22.45 4.78
N PHE A 182 10.12 21.49 4.08
CA PHE A 182 10.63 20.13 3.95
C PHE A 182 10.87 19.75 2.50
N GLU A 183 11.98 19.07 2.26
CA GLU A 183 12.29 18.46 0.97
C GLU A 183 12.37 16.95 1.12
N PHE A 184 11.74 16.23 0.18
CA PHE A 184 11.90 14.79 0.12
C PHE A 184 13.35 14.43 -0.22
N PRO A 185 13.95 13.46 0.49
CA PRO A 185 15.38 13.17 0.39
C PRO A 185 15.80 12.76 -1.03
N HIS A 186 14.92 12.11 -1.79
CA HIS A 186 15.27 11.56 -3.10
C HIS A 186 14.59 12.24 -4.28
N PHE A 187 13.66 13.19 -4.08
CA PHE A 187 12.86 13.73 -5.19
C PHE A 187 13.72 14.30 -6.33
N ASN A 188 14.81 14.99 -6.00
CA ASN A 188 15.71 15.59 -6.98
C ASN A 188 16.58 14.55 -7.70
N THR A 189 16.81 13.37 -7.11
CA THR A 189 17.65 12.30 -7.66
C THR A 189 16.86 11.18 -8.35
N LEU A 190 15.53 11.17 -8.28
CA LEU A 190 14.71 10.14 -8.94
C LEU A 190 14.97 10.11 -10.45
N THR A 191 15.11 8.92 -11.02
CA THR A 191 15.18 8.71 -12.47
C THR A 191 13.84 8.24 -13.03
N PHE A 192 13.06 7.47 -12.26
CA PHE A 192 11.69 7.11 -12.62
C PHE A 192 10.79 8.33 -12.46
N ARG A 193 10.47 8.96 -13.59
CA ARG A 193 9.68 10.19 -13.67
C ARG A 193 8.70 10.12 -14.83
N GLY A 194 7.56 10.78 -14.67
CA GLY A 194 6.53 10.83 -15.71
C GLY A 194 5.58 9.66 -15.63
N ASN A 195 5.91 8.52 -16.25
CA ASN A 195 5.01 7.35 -16.29
C ASN A 195 5.42 6.26 -15.29
N ILE A 196 5.18 6.54 -14.02
CA ILE A 196 5.47 5.66 -12.89
C ILE A 196 4.78 4.29 -13.01
N GLU A 197 3.64 4.22 -13.69
CA GLU A 197 2.91 2.97 -13.91
C GLU A 197 3.70 2.02 -14.81
N ILE A 198 4.26 2.55 -15.91
CA ILE A 198 5.13 1.79 -16.82
C ILE A 198 6.42 1.40 -16.12
N ASP A 199 7.01 2.29 -15.31
CA ASP A 199 8.22 1.99 -14.57
C ASP A 199 8.00 0.79 -13.60
N ILE A 200 6.90 0.82 -12.82
CA ILE A 200 6.53 -0.28 -11.92
C ILE A 200 6.26 -1.58 -12.69
N GLU A 201 5.52 -1.49 -13.80
CA GLU A 201 5.21 -2.65 -14.65
C GLU A 201 6.50 -3.27 -15.21
N ASN A 202 7.43 -2.47 -15.73
CA ASN A 202 8.72 -2.93 -16.24
C ASN A 202 9.58 -3.59 -15.16
N ILE A 203 9.62 -3.03 -13.95
CA ILE A 203 10.38 -3.64 -12.84
C ILE A 203 9.80 -5.02 -12.50
N LEU A 204 8.48 -5.09 -12.29
CA LEU A 204 7.81 -6.34 -11.93
C LEU A 204 7.96 -7.40 -13.02
N THR A 205 7.80 -7.02 -14.28
CA THR A 205 7.84 -7.95 -15.42
C THR A 205 9.24 -8.39 -15.79
N ASN A 206 10.17 -7.45 -15.94
CA ASN A 206 11.50 -7.77 -16.47
C ASN A 206 12.46 -8.28 -15.40
N GLU A 207 12.34 -7.80 -14.16
CA GLU A 207 13.30 -8.13 -13.09
C GLU A 207 12.75 -9.17 -12.13
N PHE A 208 11.47 -9.07 -11.77
CA PHE A 208 10.85 -9.99 -10.82
C PHE A 208 9.97 -11.07 -11.48
N ARG A 209 9.98 -11.13 -12.82
CA ARG A 209 9.30 -12.15 -13.66
C ARG A 209 7.80 -12.30 -13.37
N LYS A 210 7.17 -11.24 -12.88
CA LYS A 210 5.72 -11.17 -12.68
C LYS A 210 5.04 -10.91 -14.02
N LYS A 211 3.88 -11.53 -14.24
CA LYS A 211 3.05 -11.25 -15.41
C LYS A 211 1.91 -10.32 -14.99
N LYS A 212 1.71 -9.23 -15.74
CA LYS A 212 0.48 -8.44 -15.61
C LYS A 212 -0.69 -9.26 -16.14
N ILE A 213 -1.65 -9.55 -15.26
CA ILE A 213 -2.80 -10.41 -15.57
C ILE A 213 -4.08 -9.61 -15.80
N PHE A 214 -4.19 -8.41 -15.23
CA PHE A 214 -5.38 -7.56 -15.34
C PHE A 214 -5.04 -6.10 -14.99
N GLU A 215 -5.80 -5.16 -15.53
CA GLU A 215 -5.84 -3.78 -15.05
C GLU A 215 -7.26 -3.23 -15.11
N THR A 216 -7.61 -2.36 -14.17
CA THR A 216 -8.92 -1.70 -14.17
C THR A 216 -8.94 -0.48 -15.10
N GLN A 217 -10.14 0.00 -15.40
CA GLN A 217 -10.29 1.37 -15.89
C GLN A 217 -9.82 2.39 -14.83
N ASN A 218 -9.64 3.63 -15.26
CA ASN A 218 -9.34 4.73 -14.35
C ASN A 218 -10.53 5.02 -13.43
N ASN A 219 -10.26 5.15 -12.13
CA ASN A 219 -11.21 5.71 -11.17
C ASN A 219 -11.32 7.24 -11.33
N ASN A 220 -12.16 7.87 -10.52
CA ASN A 220 -12.40 9.31 -10.54
C ASN A 220 -11.14 10.16 -10.22
N TRP A 221 -10.08 9.56 -9.67
CA TRP A 221 -8.79 10.23 -9.42
C TRP A 221 -7.80 10.09 -10.59
N GLY A 222 -8.19 9.37 -11.63
CA GLY A 222 -7.34 9.02 -12.76
C GLY A 222 -6.25 8.03 -12.37
N ARG A 223 -6.60 7.03 -11.54
CA ARG A 223 -5.72 5.92 -11.13
C ARG A 223 -6.38 4.60 -11.49
N LYS A 224 -5.57 3.59 -11.76
CA LYS A 224 -5.99 2.21 -12.00
C LYS A 224 -5.38 1.25 -10.99
N LEU A 225 -6.03 0.11 -10.82
CA LEU A 225 -5.47 -1.03 -10.11
C LEU A 225 -4.80 -1.95 -11.13
N LEU A 226 -3.55 -2.29 -10.86
CA LEU A 226 -2.74 -3.19 -11.67
C LEU A 226 -2.58 -4.52 -10.95
N PHE A 227 -2.83 -5.62 -11.65
CA PHE A 227 -2.77 -6.98 -11.10
C PHE A 227 -1.60 -7.73 -11.72
N PHE A 228 -0.76 -8.32 -10.88
CA PHE A 228 0.41 -9.08 -11.29
C PHE A 228 0.45 -10.44 -10.59
N GLN A 229 0.95 -11.48 -11.28
CA GLN A 229 1.14 -12.83 -10.74
C GLN A 229 2.51 -13.38 -11.10
#